data_AF-A0A415G506-F1
#
_entry.id   AF-A0A415G506-F1
#
_cell.length_a   1.000
_cell.length_b   1.000
_cell.length_c   1.000
_cell.angle_alpha   90.00
_cell.angle_beta   90.00
_cell.angle_gamma   90.00
#
_symmetry.space_group_name_H-M   'P 1'
#
loop_
_entity.id
_entity.type
_entity.pdbx_description
1 polymer ?
#
loop_
_entity_poly.entity_id
_entity_poly.type
_entity_poly.pdbx_seq_one_letter_code
_entity_poly.pdbx_strand_id
1 'polypeptide(L)'
;MIQVKNYSYYYDKKYDDLLITFNARIPTYSDEVHNNIYLIYSEEDDSVIGTQIMYFKKRSLETLKKYLPRFLFDTVEELKLEVE
;
A
#
# COMPACT_ATOMS: atom_id res chain seq x y z
N MET A 1 -13.84 -9.74 -15.17
CA MET A 1 -12.55 -9.33 -14.60
C MET A 1 -12.41 -7.85 -14.93
N ILE A 2 -12.62 -6.96 -13.95
CA ILE A 2 -12.54 -5.53 -14.18
C ILE A 2 -11.06 -5.14 -14.10
N GLN A 3 -10.50 -4.76 -15.24
CA GLN A 3 -9.15 -4.25 -15.37
C GLN A 3 -9.22 -2.72 -15.24
N VAL A 4 -9.14 -2.21 -14.01
CA VAL A 4 -9.11 -0.77 -13.73
C VAL A 4 -8.07 -0.54 -12.64
N LYS A 5 -6.99 0.16 -13.01
CA LYS A 5 -5.76 0.51 -12.26
C LYS A 5 -4.69 -0.59 -12.18
N ASN A 6 -3.45 -0.24 -12.53
CA ASN A 6 -2.29 -1.13 -12.65
C ASN A 6 -1.71 -1.56 -11.26
N TYR A 7 -2.58 -1.89 -10.31
CA TYR A 7 -2.15 -2.43 -9.02
C TYR A 7 -2.97 -3.66 -8.65
N SER A 8 -2.34 -4.52 -7.86
CA SER A 8 -3.02 -5.58 -7.12
C SER A 8 -3.10 -5.14 -5.67
N TYR A 9 -4.20 -5.47 -5.01
CA TYR A 9 -4.33 -5.28 -3.57
C TYR A 9 -4.86 -6.55 -2.90
N TYR A 10 -4.49 -6.72 -1.64
CA TYR A 10 -4.97 -7.78 -0.77
C TYR A 10 -5.21 -7.17 0.61
N TYR A 11 -6.41 -7.40 1.16
CA TYR A 11 -6.76 -6.97 2.51
C TYR A 11 -7.07 -8.18 3.39
N ASP A 12 -6.23 -8.41 4.39
CA ASP A 12 -6.47 -9.41 5.42
C ASP A 12 -7.33 -8.81 6.54
N LYS A 13 -8.62 -9.19 6.54
CA LYS A 13 -9.59 -8.74 7.54
C LYS A 13 -9.28 -9.23 8.96
N LYS A 14 -8.59 -10.37 9.12
CA LYS A 14 -8.28 -10.96 10.42
C LYS A 14 -7.16 -10.20 11.12
N TYR A 15 -6.16 -9.77 10.36
CA TYR A 15 -4.99 -9.05 10.89
C TYR A 15 -5.05 -7.53 10.66
N ASP A 16 -6.07 -7.04 9.96
CA ASP A 16 -6.23 -5.64 9.57
C ASP A 16 -5.00 -5.12 8.81
N ASP A 17 -4.61 -5.88 7.79
CA ASP A 17 -3.39 -5.65 6.99
C ASP A 17 -3.75 -5.45 5.52
N LEU A 18 -3.32 -4.31 4.97
CA LEU A 18 -3.52 -3.96 3.56
C LEU A 18 -2.19 -4.00 2.81
N LEU A 19 -2.10 -4.85 1.81
CA LEU A 19 -1.00 -4.92 0.85
C LEU A 19 -1.44 -4.37 -0.50
N ILE A 20 -0.69 -3.42 -1.06
CA ILE A 20 -0.86 -2.89 -2.41
C ILE A 20 0.46 -3.01 -3.16
N THR A 21 0.43 -3.54 -4.38
CA THR A 21 1.60 -3.66 -5.25
C THR A 21 1.28 -3.29 -6.70
N PHE A 22 2.15 -2.50 -7.29
CA PHE A 22 2.22 -2.19 -8.71
C PHE A 22 3.28 -3.11 -9.31
N ASN A 23 3.00 -3.72 -10.45
CA ASN A 23 3.96 -4.61 -11.14
C ASN A 23 4.49 -5.78 -10.28
N ALA A 24 3.61 -6.54 -9.60
CA ALA A 24 3.92 -7.61 -8.64
C ALA A 24 4.79 -8.81 -9.13
N ARG A 25 5.40 -8.74 -10.32
CA ARG A 25 6.25 -9.81 -10.89
C ARG A 25 7.75 -9.56 -10.78
N ILE A 26 8.16 -8.39 -10.31
CA ILE A 26 9.57 -8.08 -10.06
C ILE A 26 9.98 -8.46 -8.63
N PRO A 27 11.25 -8.84 -8.38
CA PRO A 27 11.78 -8.97 -7.03
C PRO A 27 11.64 -7.67 -6.24
N THR A 28 11.33 -7.80 -4.95
CA THR A 28 11.03 -6.65 -4.09
C THR A 28 11.64 -6.77 -2.71
N TYR A 29 11.97 -5.61 -2.14
CA TYR A 29 12.25 -5.46 -0.71
C TYR A 29 11.30 -4.43 -0.11
N SER A 30 11.24 -4.36 1.23
CA SER A 30 10.41 -3.39 1.92
C SER A 30 11.14 -2.74 3.08
N ASP A 31 10.88 -1.44 3.25
CA ASP A 31 11.40 -0.66 4.36
C ASP A 31 10.25 -0.08 5.19
N GLU A 32 10.41 -0.13 6.52
CA GLU A 32 9.48 0.48 7.46
C GLU A 32 9.71 2.00 7.50
N VAL A 33 8.77 2.77 6.95
CA VAL A 33 8.84 4.25 6.93
C VAL A 33 8.17 4.89 8.15
N HIS A 34 7.30 4.14 8.80
CA HIS A 34 6.65 4.49 10.06
C HIS A 34 6.14 3.21 10.72
N ASN A 35 5.93 3.22 12.04
CA ASN A 35 5.52 2.04 12.81
C ASN A 35 4.35 1.28 12.14
N ASN A 36 4.65 0.08 11.63
CA ASN A 36 3.84 -0.83 10.81
C ASN A 36 3.25 -0.24 9.51
N ILE A 37 4.00 0.63 8.85
CA ILE A 37 3.77 1.14 7.49
C ILE A 37 5.05 0.94 6.71
N TYR A 38 4.98 0.11 5.68
CA TYR A 38 6.12 -0.26 4.86
C TYR A 38 5.93 0.25 3.44
N LEU A 39 6.99 0.76 2.83
CA LEU A 39 7.06 0.96 1.38
C LEU A 39 7.73 -0.26 0.75
N ILE A 40 7.23 -0.65 -0.41
CA ILE A 40 7.75 -1.78 -1.19
C ILE A 40 8.48 -1.21 -2.39
N TYR A 41 9.71 -1.67 -2.58
CA TYR A 41 10.63 -1.19 -3.59
C TYR A 41 10.94 -2.29 -4.60
N SER A 42 11.17 -1.88 -5.84
CA SER A 42 11.76 -2.70 -6.88
C SER A 42 13.25 -2.90 -6.60
N GLU A 43 13.73 -4.14 -6.60
CA GLU A 43 15.18 -4.41 -6.50
C GLU A 43 15.96 -3.99 -7.76
N GLU A 44 15.28 -3.74 -8.89
CA GLU A 44 15.94 -3.40 -10.16
C GLU A 44 16.40 -1.94 -10.22
N ASP A 45 15.62 -1.03 -9.62
CA ASP A 45 15.78 0.41 -9.80
C ASP A 45 15.45 1.25 -8.55
N ASP A 46 15.24 0.61 -7.39
CA ASP A 46 14.86 1.24 -6.12
C ASP A 46 13.60 2.12 -6.21
N SER A 47 12.75 1.90 -7.22
CA SER A 47 11.49 2.61 -7.35
C SER A 47 10.47 2.09 -6.34
N VAL A 48 9.68 3.00 -5.75
CA VAL A 48 8.55 2.60 -4.89
C VAL A 48 7.45 2.03 -5.77
N ILE A 49 7.08 0.79 -5.52
CA ILE A 49 6.07 0.05 -6.28
C ILE A 49 4.91 -0.44 -5.41
N GLY A 50 4.89 -0.15 -4.11
CA GLY A 50 3.81 -0.65 -3.26
C GLY A 50 3.90 -0.20 -1.82
N THR A 51 2.95 -0.66 -1.02
CA THR A 51 2.95 -0.45 0.41
C THR A 51 2.26 -1.61 1.13
N GLN A 52 2.71 -1.89 2.35
CA GLN A 52 2.00 -2.71 3.31
C GLN A 52 1.64 -1.87 4.54
N ILE A 53 0.38 -1.87 4.93
CA ILE A 53 -0.15 -1.04 6.01
C ILE A 53 -0.87 -1.94 7.00
N MET A 54 -0.24 -2.14 8.16
CA MET A 54 -0.88 -2.87 9.25
C MET A 54 -1.73 -1.92 10.11
N TYR A 55 -2.74 -2.51 10.75
CA TYR A 55 -3.78 -1.79 11.50
C TYR A 55 -4.49 -0.76 10.61
N PHE A 56 -4.73 -1.12 9.35
CA PHE A 56 -5.17 -0.22 8.28
C PHE A 56 -6.41 0.60 8.65
N LYS A 57 -7.43 -0.04 9.24
CA LYS A 57 -8.66 0.65 9.66
C LYS A 57 -8.37 1.77 10.66
N LYS A 58 -7.43 1.55 11.58
CA LYS A 58 -7.07 2.51 12.64
C LYS A 58 -6.17 3.65 12.17
N ARG A 59 -5.60 3.60 10.96
CA ARG A 59 -4.72 4.66 10.45
C ARG A 59 -5.52 5.89 10.01
N SER A 60 -5.12 7.07 10.47
CA SER A 60 -5.67 8.32 9.96
C SER A 60 -5.12 8.61 8.55
N LEU A 61 -5.96 9.22 7.70
CA LEU A 61 -5.53 9.66 6.36
C LEU A 61 -4.36 10.64 6.44
N GLU A 62 -4.27 11.47 7.48
CA GLU A 62 -3.13 12.37 7.70
C GLU A 62 -1.81 11.63 7.90
N THR A 63 -1.82 10.53 8.67
CA THR A 63 -0.64 9.69 8.86
C THR A 63 -0.23 9.08 7.53
N LEU A 64 -1.18 8.51 6.80
CA LEU A 64 -0.93 7.87 5.51
C LEU A 64 -0.40 8.86 4.47
N LYS A 65 -0.97 10.07 4.41
CA LYS A 65 -0.53 11.14 3.51
C LYS A 65 0.90 11.61 3.78
N LYS A 66 1.36 11.52 5.04
CA LYS A 66 2.71 11.94 5.44
C LYS A 66 3.79 10.95 5.00
N TYR A 67 3.50 9.64 5.04
CA TYR A 67 4.50 8.59 4.83
C TYR A 67 4.37 7.87 3.49
N LEU A 68 3.24 8.00 2.80
CA LEU A 68 3.05 7.40 1.49
C LEU A 68 3.30 8.41 0.36
N PRO A 69 3.99 8.01 -0.72
CA PRO A 69 3.99 8.74 -1.97
C PRO A 69 2.57 9.03 -2.48
N ARG A 70 2.41 10.12 -3.22
CA ARG A 70 1.08 10.62 -3.61
C ARG A 70 0.21 9.57 -4.31
N PHE A 71 0.78 8.84 -5.27
CA PHE A 71 0.04 7.83 -6.03
C PHE A 71 -0.44 6.64 -5.17
N LEU A 72 0.33 6.26 -4.14
CA LEU A 72 -0.07 5.25 -3.18
C LEU A 72 -1.15 5.79 -2.25
N PHE A 73 -0.97 7.03 -1.76
CA PHE A 73 -1.98 7.67 -0.91
C PHE A 73 -3.34 7.75 -1.61
N ASP A 74 -3.39 8.21 -2.86
CA ASP A 74 -4.64 8.31 -3.62
C ASP A 74 -5.33 6.93 -3.78
N THR A 75 -4.54 5.87 -3.96
CA THR A 75 -5.05 4.48 -4.04
C THR A 75 -5.59 3.99 -2.69
N VAL A 76 -4.87 4.28 -1.62
CA VAL A 76 -5.23 3.90 -0.25
C VAL A 76 -6.48 4.64 0.23
N GLU A 77 -6.61 5.92 -0.10
CA GLU A 77 -7.78 6.74 0.22
C GLU A 77 -9.05 6.17 -0.42
N GLU A 78 -9.00 5.79 -1.70
CA GLU A 78 -10.10 5.12 -2.41
C GLU A 78 -10.47 3.79 -1.73
N LEU A 79 -9.50 2.93 -1.43
CA LEU A 79 -9.75 1.64 -0.77
C LEU A 79 -10.29 1.82 0.66
N LYS A 80 -9.91 2.88 1.37
CA LYS A 80 -10.42 3.14 2.72
C LYS A 80 -11.92 3.47 2.69
N LEU A 81 -12.39 4.17 1.65
CA LEU A 81 -13.81 4.50 1.45
C LEU A 81 -14.66 3.28 1.10
N GLU A 82 -14.09 2.22 0.52
CA GLU A 82 -14.82 0.98 0.21
C GLU A 82 -14.98 0.04 1.42
N VAL A 83 -14.19 0.24 2.47
CA VAL A 83 -14.09 -0.65 3.64
C VAL A 83 -14.88 -0.12 4.86
N GLU A 84 -15.30 1.16 4.81
CA GLU A 84 -16.24 1.79 5.75
C GLU A 84 -17.71 1.51 5.40
#